data_AF-A0A8T4N8F4-F1
#
_entry.id   AF-A0A8T4N8F4-F1
#
_cell.length_a   1.000
_cell.length_b   1.000
_cell.length_c   1.000
_cell.angle_alpha   90.00
_cell.angle_beta   90.00
_cell.angle_gamma   90.00
#
_symmetry.space_group_name_H-M   'P 1'
#
loop_
_entity.id
_entity.type
_entity.pdbx_description
1 polymer ?
#
loop_
_entity_poly.entity_id
_entity_poly.type
_entity_poly.pdbx_seq_one_letter_code
_entity_poly.pdbx_strand_id
1 'polypeptide(L)'
;MKQLGEANLIEVPKQSFGFYNIPEHTKKTLLEAFPQLTEKYSPQALAKAGVEKFYFDKEGTLIGSNSIIPILMNQNNMFPEGEHLLSISEFARAHNENQKAFSGTYQDTGIIIRTTDSPFSQSLYDQIKKRGITPTQEEPIVISLTNLELRQDQGSSYGFMPEIKDDVSLIVASAYGRREEIETFTLYDAQGIPIPNKLGDKQIWKRSAGVARVFSNSYLGASSSGPHLAGSYCNGRVAVGSPVPQIAKIKKDLENRVAKL
;
A
#
# COMPACT_ATOMS: atom_id res chain seq x y z
N MET A 1 -15.97 -17.28 -16.12
CA MET A 1 -15.03 -17.71 -15.08
C MET A 1 -13.64 -17.83 -15.69
N LYS A 2 -12.69 -16.97 -15.31
CA LYS A 2 -11.30 -17.02 -15.80
C LYS A 2 -10.39 -17.38 -14.62
N GLN A 3 -9.67 -18.48 -14.76
CA GLN A 3 -8.62 -18.93 -13.83
C GLN A 3 -7.40 -18.00 -13.91
N LEU A 4 -6.81 -17.68 -12.76
CA LEU A 4 -5.53 -16.96 -12.64
C LEU A 4 -4.39 -17.98 -12.52
N GLY A 5 -3.45 -17.93 -13.46
CA GLY A 5 -2.27 -18.81 -13.53
C GLY A 5 -1.06 -18.22 -12.80
N GLU A 6 -0.29 -19.15 -12.22
CA GLU A 6 1.03 -19.10 -11.56
C GLU A 6 1.86 -17.80 -11.64
N ALA A 7 2.28 -17.27 -10.49
CA ALA A 7 3.36 -16.28 -10.40
C ALA A 7 4.72 -16.97 -10.32
N ASN A 8 5.69 -16.48 -11.10
CA ASN A 8 7.08 -16.96 -11.12
C ASN A 8 8.04 -15.87 -10.59
N LEU A 9 9.03 -16.30 -9.80
CA LEU A 9 10.14 -15.50 -9.24
C LEU A 9 11.47 -16.01 -9.83
N ILE A 10 12.34 -15.10 -10.27
CA ILE A 10 13.68 -15.42 -10.79
C ILE A 10 14.72 -14.57 -10.03
N GLU A 11 15.80 -15.21 -9.55
CA GLU A 11 16.92 -14.61 -8.80
C GLU A 11 18.11 -14.24 -9.70
N VAL A 12 18.83 -13.15 -9.38
CA VAL A 12 20.16 -12.79 -9.96
C VAL A 12 21.01 -12.04 -8.91
N PRO A 13 22.36 -12.19 -8.86
CA PRO A 13 23.18 -12.05 -7.64
C PRO A 13 23.85 -10.69 -7.39
N LYS A 14 24.37 -10.58 -6.15
CA LYS A 14 25.06 -9.46 -5.49
C LYS A 14 26.32 -8.97 -6.21
N GLN A 15 26.39 -7.66 -6.48
CA GLN A 15 27.50 -6.80 -6.05
C GLN A 15 27.27 -5.33 -6.43
N SER A 16 27.55 -4.45 -5.48
CA SER A 16 27.67 -2.98 -5.63
C SER A 16 26.35 -2.23 -5.75
N PHE A 17 26.32 -1.03 -5.16
CA PHE A 17 25.25 -0.03 -5.18
C PHE A 17 24.16 -0.28 -6.23
N GLY A 18 22.97 -0.62 -5.78
CA GLY A 18 21.93 -0.98 -6.71
C GLY A 18 20.75 -1.54 -5.97
N PHE A 19 19.60 -1.40 -6.57
CA PHE A 19 18.34 -1.75 -5.97
C PHE A 19 18.03 -3.22 -6.30
N TYR A 20 17.61 -4.06 -5.35
CA TYR A 20 17.32 -5.46 -5.63
C TYR A 20 15.91 -5.86 -5.17
N ASN A 21 15.36 -6.94 -5.74
CA ASN A 21 14.06 -7.57 -5.41
C ASN A 21 12.80 -6.67 -5.39
N ILE A 22 12.84 -5.62 -6.20
CA ILE A 22 11.67 -5.02 -6.83
C ILE A 22 11.77 -5.47 -8.30
N PRO A 23 10.69 -5.90 -8.98
CA PRO A 23 10.77 -6.07 -10.42
C PRO A 23 11.42 -4.83 -11.04
N GLU A 24 12.44 -4.99 -11.89
CA GLU A 24 13.26 -3.86 -12.38
C GLU A 24 12.41 -2.69 -12.91
N HIS A 25 11.23 -2.98 -13.45
CA HIS A 25 10.25 -1.97 -13.86
C HIS A 25 9.79 -1.09 -12.69
N THR A 26 9.32 -1.62 -11.57
CA THR A 26 8.82 -0.82 -10.43
C THR A 26 9.95 -0.01 -9.75
N LYS A 27 11.18 -0.53 -9.74
CA LYS A 27 12.37 0.19 -9.28
C LYS A 27 12.65 1.40 -10.18
N LYS A 28 12.64 1.18 -11.50
CA LYS A 28 12.77 2.24 -12.49
C LYS A 28 11.66 3.28 -12.32
N THR A 29 10.41 2.85 -12.12
CA THR A 29 9.28 3.75 -11.85
C THR A 29 9.49 4.63 -10.63
N LEU A 30 9.92 4.07 -9.50
CA LEU A 30 10.15 4.86 -8.27
C LEU A 30 11.28 5.89 -8.46
N LEU A 31 12.31 5.52 -9.21
CA LEU A 31 13.43 6.41 -9.51
C LEU A 31 13.09 7.48 -10.54
N GLU A 32 12.23 7.17 -11.50
CA GLU A 32 11.74 8.12 -12.51
C GLU A 32 10.63 9.04 -11.95
N ALA A 33 9.88 8.58 -10.96
CA ALA A 33 8.84 9.36 -10.30
C ALA A 33 9.44 10.50 -9.44
N PHE A 34 10.59 10.26 -8.80
CA PHE A 34 11.15 11.24 -7.86
C PHE A 34 11.51 12.59 -8.53
N PRO A 35 12.19 12.64 -9.68
CA PRO A 35 12.38 13.88 -10.44
C PRO A 35 11.06 14.57 -10.78
N GLN A 36 10.05 13.82 -11.24
CA GLN A 36 8.75 14.38 -11.60
C GLN A 36 8.01 14.98 -10.38
N LEU A 37 8.16 14.38 -9.20
CA LEU A 37 7.61 14.94 -7.95
C LEU A 37 8.28 16.27 -7.60
N THR A 38 9.59 16.42 -7.84
CA THR A 38 10.31 17.68 -7.59
C THR A 38 9.94 18.81 -8.56
N GLU A 39 9.37 18.50 -9.72
CA GLU A 39 8.81 19.50 -10.64
C GLU A 39 7.44 20.01 -10.16
N LYS A 40 6.66 19.16 -9.49
CA LYS A 40 5.28 19.45 -9.08
C LYS A 40 5.14 20.00 -7.66
N TYR A 41 6.01 19.59 -6.75
CA TYR A 41 5.93 19.91 -5.33
C TYR A 41 7.20 20.59 -4.85
N SER A 42 7.07 21.45 -3.83
CA SER A 42 8.24 22.17 -3.34
C SER A 42 9.24 21.21 -2.65
N PRO A 43 10.56 21.45 -2.77
CA PRO A 43 11.57 20.65 -2.09
C PRO A 43 11.34 20.58 -0.57
N GLN A 44 10.85 21.65 0.04
CA GLN A 44 10.55 21.70 1.47
C GLN A 44 9.39 20.77 1.86
N ALA A 45 8.33 20.70 1.04
CA ALA A 45 7.22 19.78 1.28
C ALA A 45 7.70 18.33 1.17
N LEU A 46 8.46 18.03 0.11
CA LEU A 46 9.02 16.71 -0.16
C LEU A 46 9.98 16.25 0.95
N ALA A 47 10.84 17.15 1.44
CA ALA A 47 11.74 16.88 2.56
C ALA A 47 10.99 16.61 3.87
N LYS A 48 9.97 17.43 4.19
CA LYS A 48 9.10 17.22 5.38
C LYS A 48 8.34 15.90 5.32
N ALA A 49 7.87 15.53 4.14
CA ALA A 49 7.23 14.24 3.89
C ALA A 49 8.22 13.07 3.99
N GLY A 50 9.53 13.34 3.96
CA GLY A 50 10.55 12.31 3.91
C GLY A 50 10.44 11.45 2.65
N VAL A 51 10.00 12.02 1.52
CA VAL A 51 9.88 11.25 0.26
C VAL A 51 11.24 10.79 -0.27
N GLU A 52 12.32 11.46 0.15
CA GLU A 52 13.70 11.07 -0.15
C GLU A 52 14.19 9.89 0.72
N LYS A 53 13.45 9.55 1.78
CA LYS A 53 13.82 8.50 2.74
C LYS A 53 13.27 7.15 2.30
N PHE A 54 13.92 6.60 1.30
CA PHE A 54 13.79 5.19 0.96
C PHE A 54 14.81 4.40 1.77
N TYR A 55 14.36 3.32 2.41
CA TYR A 55 15.23 2.41 3.15
C TYR A 55 15.52 1.21 2.29
N PHE A 56 16.79 0.88 2.17
CA PHE A 56 17.25 -0.27 1.42
C PHE A 56 18.03 -1.22 2.34
N ASP A 57 17.87 -2.53 2.15
CA ASP A 57 18.65 -3.51 2.89
C ASP A 57 20.08 -3.59 2.33
N LYS A 58 20.90 -4.50 2.85
CA LYS A 58 22.29 -4.69 2.37
C LYS A 58 22.32 -5.20 0.93
N GLU A 59 21.20 -5.79 0.52
CA GLU A 59 20.89 -6.25 -0.81
C GLU A 59 20.24 -5.13 -1.62
N GLY A 60 20.17 -3.88 -1.18
CA GLY A 60 19.59 -2.79 -1.95
C GLY A 60 18.09 -2.90 -2.22
N THR A 61 17.38 -3.81 -1.57
CA THR A 61 15.94 -3.94 -1.72
C THR A 61 15.22 -2.85 -0.98
N LEU A 62 14.21 -2.21 -1.60
CA LEU A 62 13.36 -1.29 -0.86
C LEU A 62 12.72 -2.06 0.29
N ILE A 63 13.17 -1.74 1.49
CA ILE A 63 12.69 -2.23 2.77
C ILE A 63 12.17 -1.03 3.54
N GLY A 64 11.46 -0.10 2.92
CA GLY A 64 10.93 1.03 3.65
C GLY A 64 10.67 2.23 2.78
N SER A 65 9.41 2.62 2.77
CA SER A 65 8.94 3.92 2.34
C SER A 65 7.85 4.33 3.34
N ASN A 66 7.49 5.61 3.32
CA ASN A 66 6.28 6.06 3.98
C ASN A 66 5.08 5.94 3.02
N SER A 67 3.87 5.99 3.58
CA SER A 67 2.65 5.88 2.78
C SER A 67 2.34 7.12 1.93
N ILE A 68 3.11 8.21 2.03
CA ILE A 68 2.93 9.44 1.23
C ILE A 68 3.34 9.18 -0.22
N ILE A 69 4.47 8.48 -0.45
CA ILE A 69 5.01 8.21 -1.78
C ILE A 69 4.01 7.46 -2.69
N PRO A 70 3.45 6.29 -2.31
CA PRO A 70 2.48 5.59 -3.14
C PRO A 70 1.22 6.42 -3.42
N ILE A 71 0.77 7.25 -2.48
CA ILE A 71 -0.37 8.15 -2.71
C ILE A 71 0.00 9.19 -3.77
N LEU A 72 1.16 9.86 -3.65
CA LEU A 72 1.61 10.84 -4.62
C LEU A 72 1.79 10.21 -6.01
N MET A 73 2.38 9.03 -6.11
CA MET A 73 2.52 8.34 -7.40
C MET A 73 1.17 8.02 -8.04
N ASN A 74 0.22 7.53 -7.24
CA ASN A 74 -1.14 7.23 -7.70
C ASN A 74 -1.87 8.50 -8.16
N GLN A 75 -1.83 9.56 -7.36
CA GLN A 75 -2.44 10.86 -7.67
C GLN A 75 -1.86 11.50 -8.95
N ASN A 76 -0.60 11.19 -9.27
CA ASN A 76 0.11 11.78 -10.41
C ASN A 76 0.25 10.84 -11.61
N ASN A 77 -0.44 9.69 -11.62
CA ASN A 77 -0.37 8.70 -12.69
C ASN A 77 1.09 8.30 -13.05
N MET A 78 1.93 8.14 -12.02
CA MET A 78 3.35 7.86 -12.19
C MET A 78 3.66 6.36 -12.31
N PHE A 79 2.65 5.49 -12.22
CA PHE A 79 2.81 4.07 -12.48
C PHE A 79 2.93 3.82 -14.00
N PRO A 80 3.68 2.78 -14.43
CA PRO A 80 3.77 2.41 -15.85
C PRO A 80 2.40 2.19 -16.49
N GLU A 81 2.34 2.30 -17.81
CA GLU A 81 1.09 2.08 -18.55
C GLU A 81 0.51 0.69 -18.24
N GLY A 82 -0.74 0.68 -17.79
CA GLY A 82 -1.45 -0.52 -17.37
C GLY A 82 -1.25 -0.89 -15.90
N GLU A 83 -0.22 -0.38 -15.23
CA GLU A 83 0.01 -0.61 -13.81
C GLU A 83 -0.75 0.38 -12.93
N HIS A 84 -1.15 -0.07 -11.74
CA HIS A 84 -1.81 0.77 -10.75
C HIS A 84 -1.46 0.36 -9.32
N LEU A 85 -1.56 1.31 -8.39
CA LEU A 85 -1.50 1.03 -6.97
C LEU A 85 -2.67 0.11 -6.58
N LEU A 86 -2.39 -1.02 -5.92
CA LEU A 86 -3.44 -1.90 -5.46
C LEU A 86 -4.24 -1.25 -4.33
N SER A 87 -5.57 -1.31 -4.43
CA SER A 87 -6.44 -1.11 -3.29
C SER A 87 -6.30 -2.26 -2.28
N ILE A 88 -6.78 -2.04 -1.05
CA ILE A 88 -6.71 -3.06 0.01
C ILE A 88 -7.43 -4.37 -0.36
N SER A 89 -8.57 -4.29 -1.07
CA SER A 89 -9.33 -5.45 -1.51
C SER A 89 -8.64 -6.17 -2.68
N GLU A 90 -8.04 -5.44 -3.62
CA GLU A 90 -7.22 -6.03 -4.68
C GLU A 90 -6.01 -6.76 -4.13
N PHE A 91 -5.30 -6.13 -3.20
CA PHE A 91 -4.18 -6.75 -2.48
C PHE A 91 -4.64 -8.04 -1.80
N ALA A 92 -5.74 -8.00 -1.05
CA ALA A 92 -6.29 -9.16 -0.35
C ALA A 92 -6.65 -10.32 -1.29
N ARG A 93 -7.27 -10.04 -2.45
CA ARG A 93 -7.55 -11.07 -3.46
C ARG A 93 -6.27 -11.68 -4.00
N ALA A 94 -5.34 -10.85 -4.46
CA ALA A 94 -4.07 -11.32 -5.01
C ALA A 94 -3.29 -12.14 -3.98
N HIS A 95 -3.30 -11.69 -2.73
CA HIS A 95 -2.69 -12.38 -1.61
C HIS A 95 -3.36 -13.73 -1.34
N ASN A 96 -4.68 -13.82 -1.33
CA ASN A 96 -5.40 -15.09 -1.15
C ASN A 96 -5.11 -16.09 -2.29
N GLU A 97 -4.92 -15.60 -3.51
CA GLU A 97 -4.63 -16.43 -4.68
C GLU A 97 -3.18 -16.91 -4.75
N ASN A 98 -2.21 -16.10 -4.30
CA ASN A 98 -0.80 -16.45 -4.38
C ASN A 98 0.03 -15.94 -3.18
N GLN A 99 -0.25 -16.48 -2.01
CA GLN A 99 0.41 -16.11 -0.76
C GLN A 99 1.95 -16.13 -0.83
N LYS A 100 2.53 -17.12 -1.53
CA LYS A 100 3.98 -17.26 -1.67
C LYS A 100 4.61 -16.06 -2.38
N ALA A 101 3.94 -15.48 -3.37
CA ALA A 101 4.42 -14.31 -4.10
C ALA A 101 4.53 -13.05 -3.22
N PHE A 102 3.77 -12.99 -2.12
CA PHE A 102 3.78 -11.85 -1.19
C PHE A 102 4.70 -12.07 0.03
N SER A 103 5.27 -13.28 0.18
CA SER A 103 6.14 -13.61 1.31
C SER A 103 7.47 -12.88 1.23
N GLY A 104 8.04 -12.52 2.38
CA GLY A 104 9.31 -11.79 2.47
C GLY A 104 9.22 -10.27 2.26
N THR A 105 8.05 -9.74 1.90
CA THR A 105 7.87 -8.32 1.56
C THR A 105 6.87 -7.62 2.50
N TYR A 106 7.07 -6.33 2.75
CA TYR A 106 6.07 -5.48 3.39
C TYR A 106 5.31 -4.73 2.30
N GLN A 107 3.98 -4.61 2.37
CA GLN A 107 3.20 -3.85 1.39
C GLN A 107 2.19 -2.90 2.06
N ASP A 108 2.36 -1.59 1.86
CA ASP A 108 1.43 -0.55 2.32
C ASP A 108 0.14 -0.60 1.47
N THR A 109 -1.02 -0.73 2.12
CA THR A 109 -2.33 -0.93 1.46
C THR A 109 -3.39 0.08 1.89
N GLY A 110 -3.22 0.69 3.06
CA GLY A 110 -4.15 1.68 3.58
C GLY A 110 -3.69 2.38 4.85
N ILE A 111 -4.59 3.17 5.41
CA ILE A 111 -4.44 3.88 6.69
C ILE A 111 -5.67 3.55 7.55
N ILE A 112 -5.44 3.26 8.83
CA ILE A 112 -6.48 3.12 9.85
C ILE A 112 -6.63 4.42 10.62
N ILE A 113 -7.86 4.89 10.79
CA ILE A 113 -8.27 6.01 11.64
C ILE A 113 -9.07 5.48 12.82
N ARG A 114 -8.56 5.72 14.04
CA ARG A 114 -9.20 5.34 15.31
C ARG A 114 -9.56 6.54 16.15
N THR A 115 -8.61 7.47 16.28
CA THR A 115 -8.69 8.65 17.16
C THR A 115 -7.91 9.82 16.53
N THR A 116 -7.94 10.98 17.17
CA THR A 116 -7.40 12.24 16.64
C THR A 116 -6.15 12.73 17.38
N ASP A 117 -5.13 11.88 17.44
CA ASP A 117 -3.86 12.13 18.14
C ASP A 117 -2.85 13.04 17.39
N SER A 118 -3.18 13.52 16.18
CA SER A 118 -2.33 14.38 15.36
C SER A 118 -3.17 15.27 14.43
N PRO A 119 -2.63 16.40 13.93
CA PRO A 119 -3.35 17.22 12.94
C PRO A 119 -3.75 16.44 11.68
N PHE A 120 -2.91 15.48 11.26
CA PHE A 120 -3.18 14.60 10.12
C PHE A 120 -4.36 13.66 10.41
N SER A 121 -4.35 12.98 11.57
CA SER A 121 -5.44 12.10 12.00
C SER A 121 -6.73 12.86 12.24
N GLN A 122 -6.66 14.06 12.82
CA GLN A 122 -7.81 14.97 13.00
C GLN A 122 -8.44 15.36 11.65
N SER A 123 -7.64 15.74 10.66
CA SER A 123 -8.16 16.09 9.32
C SER A 123 -8.93 14.94 8.68
N LEU A 124 -8.37 13.72 8.71
CA LEU A 124 -9.06 12.54 8.19
C LEU A 124 -10.32 12.23 8.99
N TYR A 125 -10.25 12.32 10.32
CA TYR A 125 -11.39 12.09 11.20
C TYR A 125 -12.55 13.04 10.89
N ASP A 126 -12.27 14.34 10.71
CA ASP A 126 -13.29 15.34 10.37
C ASP A 126 -13.93 15.07 9.00
N GLN A 127 -13.12 14.65 8.02
CA GLN A 127 -13.59 14.27 6.70
C GLN A 127 -14.48 13.01 6.74
N ILE A 128 -14.16 12.05 7.60
CA ILE A 128 -15.00 10.86 7.82
C ILE A 128 -16.31 11.26 8.53
N LYS A 129 -16.24 12.13 9.55
CA LYS A 129 -17.42 12.59 10.30
C LYS A 129 -18.41 13.36 9.43
N LYS A 130 -17.91 14.17 8.49
CA LYS A 130 -18.74 14.83 7.46
C LYS A 130 -19.52 13.85 6.57
N ARG A 131 -19.04 12.60 6.45
CA ARG A 131 -19.71 11.50 5.74
C ARG A 131 -20.67 10.71 6.64
N GLY A 132 -20.95 11.18 7.85
CA GLY A 132 -21.89 10.55 8.79
C GLY A 132 -21.33 9.35 9.56
N ILE A 133 -20.02 9.10 9.48
CA ILE A 133 -19.35 7.98 10.14
C ILE A 133 -18.52 8.52 11.31
N THR A 134 -18.60 7.89 12.48
CA THR A 134 -17.78 8.27 13.64
C THR A 134 -16.81 7.13 13.94
N PRO A 135 -15.51 7.25 13.60
CA PRO A 135 -14.53 6.24 13.96
C PRO A 135 -14.44 6.08 15.47
N THR A 136 -14.37 4.83 15.93
CA THR A 136 -14.13 4.48 17.33
C THR A 136 -12.89 3.59 17.44
N GLN A 137 -12.47 3.27 18.66
CA GLN A 137 -11.35 2.36 18.86
C GLN A 137 -11.74 0.90 18.55
N GLU A 138 -13.01 0.56 18.69
CA GLU A 138 -13.59 -0.76 18.45
C GLU A 138 -13.94 -0.94 16.97
N GLU A 139 -14.37 0.13 16.32
CA GLU A 139 -14.78 0.18 14.92
C GLU A 139 -13.98 1.26 14.19
N PRO A 140 -12.68 1.02 13.97
CA PRO A 140 -11.85 1.98 13.29
C PRO A 140 -12.14 1.96 11.78
N ILE A 141 -11.79 3.04 11.11
CA ILE A 141 -12.00 3.18 9.67
C ILE A 141 -10.70 2.91 8.92
N VAL A 142 -10.73 1.97 7.98
CA VAL A 142 -9.66 1.74 7.02
C VAL A 142 -9.95 2.51 5.74
N ILE A 143 -8.96 3.28 5.30
CA ILE A 143 -8.96 4.00 4.03
C ILE A 143 -7.85 3.40 3.17
N SER A 144 -8.18 2.88 1.99
CA SER A 144 -7.15 2.44 1.05
C SER A 144 -6.33 3.61 0.54
N LEU A 145 -5.04 3.41 0.26
CA LEU A 145 -4.18 4.48 -0.26
C LEU A 145 -4.65 5.00 -1.62
N THR A 146 -5.32 4.17 -2.42
CA THR A 146 -5.93 4.58 -3.70
C THR A 146 -7.06 5.60 -3.53
N ASN A 147 -7.65 5.67 -2.33
CA ASN A 147 -8.79 6.52 -1.99
C ASN A 147 -8.37 7.85 -1.35
N LEU A 148 -7.06 8.09 -1.24
CA LEU A 148 -6.49 9.30 -0.69
C LEU A 148 -5.84 10.15 -1.79
N GLU A 149 -5.86 11.45 -1.56
CA GLU A 149 -5.04 12.44 -2.23
C GLU A 149 -4.28 13.24 -1.18
N LEU A 150 -3.21 13.90 -1.63
CA LEU A 150 -2.38 14.76 -0.82
C LEU A 150 -2.37 16.16 -1.40
N ARG A 151 -2.82 17.11 -0.58
CA ARG A 151 -2.70 18.53 -0.84
C ARG A 151 -1.43 19.04 -0.18
N GLN A 152 -0.61 19.78 -0.93
CA GLN A 152 0.57 20.42 -0.37
C GLN A 152 0.15 21.42 0.73
N ASP A 153 0.79 21.33 1.89
CA ASP A 153 0.52 22.19 3.03
C ASP A 153 1.80 22.45 3.82
N GLN A 154 2.36 23.65 3.62
CA GLN A 154 3.62 24.04 4.28
C GLN A 154 3.48 24.21 5.79
N GLY A 155 2.27 24.46 6.29
CA GLY A 155 1.99 24.54 7.72
C GLY A 155 1.92 23.18 8.39
N SER A 156 1.68 22.12 7.62
CA SER A 156 1.70 20.75 8.14
C SER A 156 3.12 20.30 8.50
N SER A 157 3.22 19.46 9.55
CA SER A 157 4.47 18.81 9.95
C SER A 157 5.02 17.85 8.89
N TYR A 158 4.18 17.43 7.94
CA TYR A 158 4.50 16.44 6.91
C TYR A 158 4.63 17.03 5.51
N GLY A 159 4.50 18.35 5.35
CA GLY A 159 4.51 19.02 4.04
C GLY A 159 3.25 18.81 3.18
N PHE A 160 2.40 17.86 3.57
CA PHE A 160 1.15 17.49 2.91
C PHE A 160 0.05 17.21 3.95
N MET A 161 -1.18 17.50 3.55
CA MET A 161 -2.40 17.12 4.26
C MET A 161 -3.22 16.14 3.42
N PRO A 162 -3.87 15.15 4.05
CA PRO A 162 -4.63 14.14 3.34
C PRO A 162 -6.04 14.61 3.01
N GLU A 163 -6.54 14.19 1.85
CA GLU A 163 -7.91 14.41 1.41
C GLU A 163 -8.50 13.07 0.96
N ILE A 164 -9.67 12.72 1.50
CA ILE A 164 -10.43 11.55 1.10
C ILE A 164 -11.23 11.96 -0.13
N LYS A 165 -11.09 11.21 -1.23
CA LYS A 165 -11.84 11.43 -2.48
C LYS A 165 -13.36 11.43 -2.23
N ASP A 166 -14.11 12.20 -3.03
CA ASP A 166 -15.52 12.49 -2.73
C ASP A 166 -16.45 11.25 -2.82
N ASP A 167 -16.13 10.27 -3.66
CA ASP A 167 -16.98 9.10 -3.94
C ASP A 167 -16.41 7.75 -3.48
N VAL A 168 -15.58 7.73 -2.43
CA VAL A 168 -15.01 6.47 -1.93
C VAL A 168 -15.82 5.88 -0.78
N SER A 169 -16.02 4.57 -0.85
CA SER A 169 -16.54 3.80 0.29
C SER A 169 -15.45 3.66 1.35
N LEU A 170 -15.80 4.03 2.59
CA LEU A 170 -14.95 3.87 3.76
C LEU A 170 -15.22 2.50 4.40
N ILE A 171 -14.17 1.83 4.88
CA ILE A 171 -14.29 0.48 5.41
C ILE A 171 -14.28 0.56 6.94
N VAL A 172 -15.36 0.11 7.58
CA VAL A 172 -15.37 -0.13 9.03
C VAL A 172 -14.68 -1.46 9.28
N ALA A 173 -13.61 -1.47 10.06
CA ALA A 173 -12.74 -2.64 10.20
C ALA A 173 -12.53 -3.04 11.66
N SER A 174 -13.55 -3.66 12.27
CA SER A 174 -13.50 -4.14 13.66
C SER A 174 -12.38 -5.14 13.93
N ALA A 175 -11.88 -5.85 12.91
CA ALA A 175 -10.68 -6.67 13.01
C ALA A 175 -9.43 -5.88 13.44
N TYR A 176 -9.40 -4.57 13.21
CA TYR A 176 -8.37 -3.66 13.69
C TYR A 176 -8.75 -2.90 14.97
N GLY A 177 -9.92 -3.24 15.54
CA GLY A 177 -10.46 -2.74 16.80
C GLY A 177 -9.64 -3.15 18.03
N ARG A 178 -9.83 -2.42 19.13
CA ARG A 178 -8.92 -2.33 20.29
C ARG A 178 -8.45 -3.66 20.93
N ARG A 179 -7.14 -3.91 20.88
CA ARG A 179 -6.11 -3.91 21.97
C ARG A 179 -4.71 -4.05 21.34
N GLU A 180 -3.63 -3.80 22.08
CA GLU A 180 -2.27 -4.23 21.67
C GLU A 180 -2.17 -5.76 21.81
N GLU A 181 -2.90 -6.45 20.97
CA GLU A 181 -2.99 -7.90 20.94
C GLU A 181 -2.62 -8.38 19.55
N ILE A 182 -1.94 -9.53 19.53
CA ILE A 182 -1.68 -10.27 18.31
C ILE A 182 -2.86 -11.23 18.15
N GLU A 183 -3.66 -11.02 17.11
CA GLU A 183 -4.66 -12.00 16.69
C GLU A 183 -4.14 -12.81 15.52
N THR A 184 -4.73 -13.99 15.31
CA THR A 184 -4.42 -14.82 14.14
C THR A 184 -5.55 -14.75 13.11
N PHE A 185 -5.21 -14.97 11.84
CA PHE A 185 -6.15 -15.04 10.73
C PHE A 185 -5.61 -15.95 9.62
N THR A 186 -6.46 -16.32 8.67
CA THR A 186 -6.07 -17.11 7.49
C THR A 186 -6.38 -16.38 6.19
N LEU A 187 -7.57 -15.76 6.13
CA LEU A 187 -8.13 -15.12 4.95
C LEU A 187 -8.53 -13.69 5.25
N TYR A 188 -8.52 -12.88 4.21
CA TYR A 188 -9.16 -11.57 4.20
C TYR A 188 -10.61 -11.71 3.70
N ASP A 189 -11.48 -10.80 4.14
CA ASP A 189 -12.83 -10.65 3.59
C ASP A 189 -12.82 -9.95 2.22
N ALA A 190 -14.01 -9.74 1.65
CA ALA A 190 -14.17 -9.09 0.34
C ALA A 190 -13.72 -7.61 0.32
N GLN A 191 -13.66 -6.96 1.48
CA GLN A 191 -13.18 -5.58 1.62
C GLN A 191 -11.67 -5.52 1.89
N GLY A 192 -11.00 -6.67 2.02
CA GLY A 192 -9.57 -6.77 2.29
C GLY A 192 -9.21 -6.66 3.77
N ILE A 193 -10.18 -6.86 4.67
CA ILE A 193 -9.96 -6.85 6.12
C ILE A 193 -9.69 -8.29 6.59
N PRO A 194 -8.66 -8.55 7.42
CA PRO A 194 -8.41 -9.86 7.98
C PRO A 194 -9.63 -10.41 8.73
N ILE A 195 -9.97 -11.69 8.53
CA ILE A 195 -11.02 -12.37 9.29
C ILE A 195 -10.36 -13.12 10.46
N PRO A 196 -10.54 -12.68 11.72
CA PRO A 196 -9.91 -13.33 12.87
C PRO A 196 -10.26 -14.82 12.94
N ASN A 197 -9.23 -15.65 13.13
CA ASN A 197 -9.32 -17.10 13.26
C ASN A 197 -8.23 -17.59 14.20
N LYS A 198 -8.61 -18.16 15.36
CA LYS A 198 -7.66 -18.66 16.37
C LYS A 198 -6.71 -19.74 15.85
N LEU A 199 -7.10 -20.49 14.81
CA LEU A 199 -6.27 -21.50 14.14
C LEU A 199 -5.55 -20.93 12.90
N GLY A 200 -5.54 -19.61 12.75
CA GLY A 200 -4.89 -18.92 11.64
C GLY A 200 -3.38 -19.06 11.67
N ASP A 201 -2.80 -19.04 10.48
CA ASP A 201 -1.36 -19.15 10.21
C ASP A 201 -0.68 -17.79 10.04
N LYS A 202 -1.46 -16.70 10.01
CA LYS A 202 -1.00 -15.31 9.90
C LYS A 202 -1.37 -14.52 11.13
N GLN A 203 -0.71 -13.38 11.33
CA GLN A 203 -0.90 -12.53 12.50
C GLN A 203 -1.43 -11.14 12.14
N ILE A 204 -2.40 -10.65 12.89
CA ILE A 204 -2.87 -9.27 12.89
C ILE A 204 -2.22 -8.54 14.07
N TRP A 205 -1.37 -7.56 13.78
CA TRP A 205 -0.75 -6.71 14.78
C TRP A 205 -1.56 -5.41 14.94
N LYS A 206 -2.29 -5.33 16.05
CA LYS A 206 -3.14 -4.19 16.38
C LYS A 206 -2.39 -3.19 17.24
N ARG A 207 -2.45 -1.91 16.88
CA ARG A 207 -1.88 -0.79 17.64
C ARG A 207 -2.96 0.20 18.03
N SER A 208 -2.74 0.88 19.16
CA SER A 208 -3.68 1.84 19.76
C SER A 208 -3.61 3.26 19.16
N ALA A 209 -2.70 3.52 18.22
CA ALA A 209 -2.48 4.83 17.62
C ALA A 209 -3.69 5.33 16.81
N GLY A 210 -3.86 6.67 16.77
CA GLY A 210 -4.99 7.35 16.15
C GLY A 210 -4.97 7.28 14.63
N VAL A 211 -3.80 7.46 14.02
CA VAL A 211 -3.50 7.03 12.64
C VAL A 211 -2.49 5.89 12.69
N ALA A 212 -2.73 4.84 11.92
CA ALA A 212 -1.73 3.80 11.70
C ALA A 212 -1.74 3.34 10.24
N ARG A 213 -0.59 2.93 9.72
CA ARG A 213 -0.51 2.29 8.40
C ARG A 213 -1.17 0.92 8.42
N VAL A 214 -1.75 0.48 7.31
CA VAL A 214 -2.17 -0.91 7.08
C VAL A 214 -1.19 -1.53 6.11
N PHE A 215 -0.56 -2.61 6.54
CA PHE A 215 0.35 -3.35 5.67
C PHE A 215 0.31 -4.85 5.90
N SER A 216 0.66 -5.61 4.87
CA SER A 216 1.07 -7.00 5.02
C SER A 216 2.58 -7.06 5.20
N ASN A 217 3.10 -7.88 6.12
CA ASN A 217 4.54 -8.01 6.40
C ASN A 217 5.16 -9.28 5.79
N SER A 218 6.46 -9.46 5.96
CA SER A 218 7.26 -10.56 5.38
C SER A 218 6.78 -11.97 5.75
N TYR A 219 6.00 -12.11 6.82
CA TYR A 219 5.38 -13.36 7.26
C TYR A 219 3.88 -13.42 6.94
N LEU A 220 3.44 -12.62 5.95
CA LEU A 220 2.05 -12.49 5.51
C LEU A 220 1.09 -12.02 6.62
N GLY A 221 1.63 -11.38 7.66
CA GLY A 221 0.84 -10.81 8.75
C GLY A 221 0.33 -9.42 8.40
N ALA A 222 -0.93 -9.12 8.76
CA ALA A 222 -1.48 -7.78 8.69
C ALA A 222 -0.98 -6.98 9.90
N SER A 223 -0.57 -5.74 9.69
CA SER A 223 0.06 -4.95 10.75
C SER A 223 -0.38 -3.50 10.71
N SER A 224 -0.36 -2.88 11.89
CA SER A 224 -0.49 -1.44 12.06
C SER A 224 0.74 -0.85 12.75
N SER A 225 1.31 0.23 12.21
CA SER A 225 2.56 0.81 12.73
C SER A 225 2.57 2.33 12.74
N GLY A 226 3.07 2.87 13.86
CA GLY A 226 3.49 4.26 14.11
C GLY A 226 2.38 5.33 13.98
N PRO A 227 2.32 6.31 14.90
CA PRO A 227 1.36 7.41 14.79
C PRO A 227 1.73 8.45 13.71
N HIS A 228 2.93 8.37 13.13
CA HIS A 228 3.47 9.41 12.23
C HIS A 228 3.80 8.83 10.86
N LEU A 229 3.01 9.15 9.84
CA LEU A 229 3.18 8.56 8.49
C LEU A 229 4.57 8.84 7.88
N ALA A 230 5.09 10.07 8.00
CA ALA A 230 6.39 10.44 7.44
C ALA A 230 7.60 9.89 8.23
N GLY A 231 7.38 9.51 9.50
CA GLY A 231 8.43 9.01 10.42
C GLY A 231 8.24 7.55 10.82
N SER A 232 7.25 6.85 10.26
CA SER A 232 6.99 5.45 10.56
C SER A 232 8.02 4.63 9.79
N TYR A 233 9.15 4.37 10.44
CA TYR A 233 10.26 3.57 9.91
C TYR A 233 9.92 2.08 10.00
N CYS A 234 9.25 1.54 8.97
CA CYS A 234 9.08 0.10 8.80
C CYS A 234 9.24 -0.25 7.33
N ASN A 235 9.38 -1.54 7.03
CA ASN A 235 9.90 -1.99 5.75
C ASN A 235 9.03 -1.82 4.48
N GLY A 236 8.17 -0.81 4.42
CA GLY A 236 7.41 -0.25 3.28
C GLY A 236 7.83 -0.58 1.86
N ARG A 237 7.23 -1.59 1.22
CA ARG A 237 7.08 -1.65 -0.25
C ARG A 237 5.68 -1.23 -0.67
N VAL A 238 5.54 -0.94 -1.96
CA VAL A 238 4.27 -0.59 -2.61
C VAL A 238 3.77 -1.79 -3.39
N ALA A 239 2.49 -2.13 -3.24
CA ALA A 239 1.83 -3.16 -4.02
C ALA A 239 1.32 -2.56 -5.34
N VAL A 240 1.78 -3.06 -6.48
CA VAL A 240 1.28 -2.66 -7.79
C VAL A 240 0.63 -3.83 -8.51
N GLY A 241 -0.52 -3.58 -9.11
CA GLY A 241 -1.17 -4.49 -10.02
C GLY A 241 -0.75 -4.17 -11.44
N SER A 242 -0.55 -5.21 -12.25
CA SER A 242 -0.49 -5.08 -13.70
C SER A 242 -1.68 -5.83 -14.31
N PRO A 243 -2.15 -5.44 -15.50
CA PRO A 243 -3.14 -6.21 -16.21
C PRO A 243 -2.46 -7.54 -16.57
N VAL A 244 -3.11 -8.66 -16.27
CA VAL A 244 -2.57 -9.98 -16.61
C VAL A 244 -2.24 -10.00 -18.12
N PRO A 245 -0.99 -10.30 -18.54
CA PRO A 245 -0.63 -10.36 -19.97
C PRO A 245 -1.39 -11.43 -20.78
N GLN A 246 -2.23 -12.24 -20.13
CA GLN A 246 -2.79 -13.47 -20.69
C GLN A 246 -4.03 -13.30 -21.57
N ILE A 247 -4.51 -12.09 -21.89
CA ILE A 247 -5.57 -11.96 -22.90
C ILE A 247 -5.02 -11.32 -24.17
N ALA A 248 -4.27 -10.21 -24.07
CA ALA A 248 -3.72 -9.55 -25.25
C ALA A 248 -2.63 -10.39 -25.93
N LYS A 249 -1.71 -11.01 -25.17
CA LYS A 249 -0.65 -11.86 -25.72
C LYS A 249 -1.20 -13.17 -26.27
N ILE A 250 -2.11 -13.82 -25.54
CA ILE A 250 -2.78 -15.06 -26.00
C ILE A 250 -3.63 -14.80 -27.25
N LYS A 251 -4.35 -13.68 -27.32
CA LYS A 251 -5.14 -13.29 -28.50
C LYS A 251 -4.25 -13.00 -29.70
N LYS A 252 -3.16 -12.26 -29.51
CA LYS A 252 -2.18 -11.96 -30.58
C LYS A 252 -1.46 -13.22 -31.08
N ASP A 253 -1.11 -14.13 -30.18
CA ASP A 253 -0.49 -15.43 -30.54
C ASP A 253 -1.48 -16.37 -31.24
N LEU A 254 -2.78 -16.32 -30.90
CA LEU A 254 -3.84 -17.02 -31.62
C LEU A 254 -4.08 -16.43 -33.01
N GLU A 255 -4.19 -15.10 -33.13
CA GLU A 255 -4.36 -14.41 -34.40
C GLU A 255 -3.19 -14.68 -35.37
N ASN A 256 -1.95 -14.70 -34.85
CA ASN A 256 -0.76 -15.02 -35.64
C ASN A 256 -0.66 -16.50 -36.04
N ARG A 257 -1.30 -17.42 -35.31
CA ARG A 257 -1.36 -18.85 -35.68
C ARG A 257 -2.44 -19.13 -36.70
N VAL A 258 -3.58 -18.43 -36.63
CA VAL A 258 -4.65 -18.53 -37.63
C VAL A 258 -4.23 -17.91 -38.97
N ALA A 259 -3.46 -16.82 -38.96
CA ALA A 259 -2.92 -16.21 -40.18
C ALA A 259 -1.81 -17.04 -40.88
N LYS A 260 -1.33 -18.12 -40.25
CA LYS A 260 -0.31 -19.03 -40.79
C LYS A 260 -0.87 -20.38 -41.24
N LEU A 261 -2.18 -20.57 -41.17
CA LEU A 261 -2.92 -21.69 -41.76
C LEU A 261 -3.61 -21.20 -43.03
#